data_AF-A0A7R7DMI1-F1
#
_entry.id   AF-A0A7R7DMI1-F1
#
_cell.length_a   1.000
_cell.length_b   1.000
_cell.length_c   1.000
_cell.angle_alpha   90.00
_cell.angle_beta   90.00
_cell.angle_gamma   90.00
#
_symmetry.space_group_name_H-M   'P 1'
#
loop_
_entity.id
_entity.type
_entity.pdbx_description
1 polymer ?
#
loop_
_entity_poly.entity_id
_entity_poly.type
_entity_poly.pdbx_seq_one_letter_code
_entity_poly.pdbx_strand_id
1 'polypeptide(L)'
;MALLLLRRSEHVLFLGLLALGAAGTAGEPGWPVLLAGTVLVAGWYAAGVVLARRRGTRGLAIGWLAVLVAGCAALALGSASFVWLAFPLFLLATQLLPLAASVPVVAALTAGTIAVIAADRDRWDAAAVVGPVVGALVAVMITVVYRDLADQLRQRAELLDELTAAQDRLAASQRDAGVLAERERLAREIHDTITQSLTSIVLVLRTARQSAVTGAARPYRSRWSTSSTRRSGRPAAPSPTPGGWCAT
;
A
#
# COMPACT_ATOMS: atom_id res chain seq x y z
N MET A 1 0.70 -1.25 5.74
CA MET A 1 0.32 -2.68 5.85
C MET A 1 1.36 -3.52 6.60
N ALA A 2 2.66 -3.40 6.26
CA ALA A 2 3.74 -4.17 6.91
C ALA A 2 3.81 -4.01 8.45
N LEU A 3 3.68 -2.79 8.98
CA LEU A 3 3.67 -2.54 10.44
C LEU A 3 2.53 -3.26 11.19
N LEU A 4 1.38 -3.44 10.53
CA LEU A 4 0.24 -4.15 11.11
C LEU A 4 0.44 -5.66 11.09
N LEU A 5 1.10 -6.18 10.05
CA LEU A 5 1.45 -7.60 9.95
C LEU A 5 2.49 -7.97 11.01
N LEU A 6 3.51 -7.13 11.21
CA LEU A 6 4.52 -7.31 12.26
C LEU A 6 3.95 -7.27 13.67
N ARG A 7 3.11 -6.26 13.97
CA ARG A 7 2.41 -6.22 15.25
C ARG A 7 1.52 -7.43 15.46
N ARG A 8 0.78 -7.87 14.43
CA ARG A 8 -0.03 -9.08 14.51
C ARG A 8 0.81 -10.33 14.76
N SER A 9 1.92 -10.50 14.04
CA SER A 9 2.81 -11.65 14.26
C SER A 9 3.42 -11.64 15.65
N GLU A 10 3.76 -10.47 16.19
CA GLU A 10 4.26 -10.34 17.56
C GLU A 10 3.20 -10.71 18.60
N HIS A 11 1.95 -10.28 18.43
CA HIS A 11 0.85 -10.69 19.31
C HIS A 11 0.64 -12.21 19.27
N VAL A 12 0.66 -12.80 18.07
CA VAL A 12 0.51 -14.25 17.89
C VAL A 12 1.67 -15.00 18.53
N LEU A 13 2.91 -14.53 18.32
CA LEU A 13 4.10 -15.12 18.92
C LEU A 13 4.06 -15.04 20.44
N PHE A 14 3.76 -13.86 21.01
CA PHE A 14 3.71 -13.66 22.45
C PHE A 14 2.62 -14.53 23.09
N LEU A 15 1.38 -14.48 22.57
CA LEU A 15 0.28 -15.27 23.11
C LEU A 15 0.51 -16.77 22.94
N GLY A 16 1.10 -17.20 21.82
CA GLY A 16 1.44 -18.59 21.57
C GLY A 16 2.46 -19.13 22.57
N LEU A 17 3.56 -18.39 22.79
CA LEU A 17 4.58 -18.76 23.78
C LEU A 17 4.06 -18.71 25.21
N LEU A 18 3.21 -17.73 25.52
CA LEU A 18 2.58 -17.60 26.83
C LEU A 18 1.67 -18.79 27.13
N ALA A 19 0.84 -19.19 26.16
CA ALA A 19 -0.03 -20.36 26.27
C ALA A 19 0.77 -21.67 26.37
N LEU A 20 1.86 -21.79 25.59
CA LEU A 20 2.76 -22.93 25.65
C LEU A 20 3.44 -23.05 27.03
N GLY A 21 3.91 -21.93 27.59
CA GLY A 21 4.47 -21.87 28.93
C GLY A 21 3.46 -22.29 30.00
N ALA A 22 2.23 -21.76 29.93
CA ALA A 22 1.15 -22.16 30.83
C ALA A 22 0.83 -23.66 30.76
N ALA A 23 0.76 -24.22 29.55
CA ALA A 23 0.55 -25.65 29.34
C ALA A 23 1.70 -26.48 29.92
N GLY A 24 2.94 -26.01 29.81
CA GLY A 24 4.14 -26.67 30.36
C GLY A 24 4.20 -26.69 31.89
N THR A 25 3.46 -25.82 32.59
CA THR A 25 3.38 -25.80 34.06
C THR A 25 2.32 -26.74 34.63
N ALA A 26 1.53 -27.39 33.77
CA ALA A 26 0.46 -28.27 34.21
C ALA A 26 1.03 -29.49 34.95
N GLY A 27 0.78 -29.57 36.26
CA GLY A 27 1.28 -30.64 37.13
C GLY A 27 2.47 -30.25 38.01
N GLU A 28 3.02 -29.03 37.87
CA GLU A 28 4.05 -28.53 38.79
C GLU A 28 3.45 -28.05 40.13
N PRO A 29 4.18 -28.17 41.25
CA PRO A 29 3.80 -27.54 42.51
C PRO A 29 3.65 -26.03 42.31
N GLY A 30 2.48 -25.46 42.62
CA GLY A 30 2.25 -24.02 42.45
C GLY A 30 1.72 -23.60 41.07
N TRP A 31 1.33 -24.55 40.21
CA TRP A 31 0.65 -24.25 38.92
C TRP A 31 -0.50 -23.23 38.99
N PRO A 32 -1.36 -23.13 40.03
CA PRO A 32 -2.41 -22.10 40.06
C PRO A 32 -1.83 -20.68 40.19
N VAL A 33 -0.71 -20.50 40.89
CA VAL A 33 -0.03 -19.21 41.01
C VAL A 33 0.60 -18.81 39.68
N LEU A 34 1.21 -19.76 38.97
CA LEU A 34 1.79 -19.54 37.65
C LEU A 34 0.72 -19.21 36.59
N LEU A 35 -0.45 -19.86 36.64
CA LEU A 35 -1.58 -19.51 35.79
C LEU A 35 -2.14 -18.13 36.11
N ALA A 36 -2.31 -17.78 37.37
CA ALA A 36 -2.76 -16.45 37.77
C ALA A 36 -1.78 -15.38 37.27
N GLY A 37 -0.47 -15.61 37.45
CA GLY A 37 0.59 -14.75 36.90
C GLY A 37 0.53 -14.65 35.38
N THR A 38 0.26 -15.75 34.68
CA THR A 38 0.13 -15.78 33.23
C THR A 38 -1.04 -14.90 32.76
N VAL A 39 -2.20 -15.03 33.39
CA VAL A 39 -3.39 -14.20 33.08
C VAL A 39 -3.12 -12.73 33.38
N LEU A 40 -2.41 -12.42 34.47
CA LEU A 40 -2.00 -11.05 34.79
C LEU A 40 -1.07 -10.46 33.73
N VAL A 41 -0.06 -11.22 33.29
CA VAL A 41 0.87 -10.80 32.22
C VAL A 41 0.13 -10.62 30.89
N ALA A 42 -0.79 -11.52 30.53
CA ALA A 42 -1.63 -11.38 29.35
C ALA A 42 -2.51 -10.11 29.41
N GLY A 43 -3.13 -9.86 30.57
CA GLY A 43 -3.95 -8.67 30.80
C GLY A 43 -3.15 -7.38 30.72
N TRP A 44 -1.95 -7.36 31.32
CA TRP A 44 -1.02 -6.23 31.23
C TRP A 44 -0.55 -5.99 29.79
N TYR A 45 -0.27 -7.07 29.05
CA TYR A 45 0.10 -6.98 27.64
C TYR A 45 -1.02 -6.34 26.82
N ALA A 46 -2.25 -6.82 26.99
CA ALA A 46 -3.44 -6.29 26.31
C ALA A 46 -3.70 -4.81 26.67
N ALA A 47 -3.53 -4.44 27.95
CA ALA A 47 -3.65 -3.06 28.41
C ALA A 47 -2.66 -2.14 27.68
N GLY A 48 -1.42 -2.58 27.48
CA GLY A 48 -0.43 -1.86 26.68
C GLY A 48 -0.81 -1.68 25.22
N VAL A 49 -1.36 -2.72 24.59
CA VAL A 49 -1.84 -2.64 23.20
C VAL A 49 -2.97 -1.63 23.05
N VAL A 50 -3.90 -1.57 24.01
CA VAL A 50 -5.00 -0.60 24.02
C VAL A 50 -4.47 0.82 24.30
N LEU A 51 -3.54 0.96 25.23
CA LEU A 51 -2.95 2.24 25.62
C LEU A 51 -2.06 2.84 24.51
N ALA A 52 -1.31 1.99 23.80
CA ALA A 52 -0.50 2.38 22.65
C ALA A 52 -1.34 2.93 21.48
N ARG A 53 -2.62 2.58 21.39
CA ARG A 53 -3.55 3.16 20.40
C ARG A 53 -4.04 4.56 20.79
N ARG A 54 -3.93 4.98 22.05
CA ARG A 54 -4.55 6.21 22.59
C ARG A 54 -3.57 7.39 22.80
N ARG A 55 -2.45 7.46 22.08
CA ARG A 55 -1.35 8.46 22.23
C ARG A 55 -0.54 8.30 23.52
N GLY A 56 0.16 7.18 23.68
CA GLY A 56 1.10 6.98 24.78
C GLY A 56 2.35 7.86 24.64
N THR A 57 2.70 8.62 25.69
CA THR A 57 4.02 9.27 25.81
C THR A 57 5.12 8.21 25.93
N ARG A 58 6.34 8.50 25.45
CA ARG A 58 7.48 7.57 25.46
C ARG A 58 7.80 6.99 26.85
N GLY A 59 7.67 7.79 27.91
CA GLY A 59 7.87 7.33 29.29
C GLY A 59 6.87 6.25 29.72
N LEU A 60 5.61 6.39 29.32
CA LEU A 60 4.55 5.42 29.62
C LEU A 60 4.80 4.08 28.90
N ALA A 61 5.30 4.12 27.67
CA ALA A 61 5.68 2.91 26.92
C ALA A 61 6.87 2.18 27.57
N ILE A 62 7.87 2.93 28.06
CA ILE A 62 9.03 2.36 28.77
C ILE A 62 8.58 1.75 30.10
N GLY A 63 7.76 2.45 30.88
CA GLY A 63 7.22 1.94 32.14
C GLY A 63 6.37 0.67 31.94
N TRP A 64 5.53 0.67 30.90
CA TRP A 64 4.75 -0.52 30.54
C TRP A 64 5.65 -1.71 30.17
N LEU A 65 6.68 -1.48 29.36
CA LEU A 65 7.65 -2.52 28.98
C LEU A 65 8.42 -3.04 30.20
N ALA A 66 8.84 -2.16 31.11
CA ALA A 66 9.54 -2.54 32.33
C ALA A 66 8.68 -3.46 33.22
N VAL A 67 7.39 -3.13 33.41
CA VAL A 67 6.46 -3.98 34.16
C VAL A 67 6.22 -5.31 33.45
N LEU A 68 6.10 -5.30 32.11
CA LEU A 68 5.94 -6.53 31.33
C LEU A 68 7.17 -7.44 31.45
N VAL A 69 8.38 -6.88 31.31
CA VAL A 69 9.64 -7.59 31.49
C VAL A 69 9.72 -8.19 32.90
N ALA A 70 9.37 -7.40 33.93
CA ALA A 70 9.38 -7.87 35.32
C ALA A 70 8.39 -9.02 35.54
N GLY A 71 7.18 -8.94 34.98
CA GLY A 71 6.18 -10.01 35.06
C GLY A 71 6.62 -11.29 34.36
N CYS A 72 7.18 -11.17 33.14
CA CYS A 72 7.74 -12.32 32.42
C CYS A 72 8.95 -12.93 33.15
N ALA A 73 9.82 -12.10 33.73
CA ALA A 73 10.97 -12.57 34.51
C ALA A 73 10.52 -13.32 35.78
N ALA A 74 9.50 -12.81 36.48
CA ALA A 74 8.91 -13.48 37.64
C ALA A 74 8.33 -14.85 37.27
N LEU A 75 7.64 -14.96 36.12
CA LEU A 75 7.16 -16.24 35.60
C LEU A 75 8.31 -17.19 35.25
N ALA A 76 9.37 -16.69 34.60
CA ALA A 76 10.53 -17.49 34.22
C ALA A 76 11.33 -18.01 35.43
N LEU A 77 11.39 -17.24 36.52
CA LEU A 77 11.97 -17.68 37.79
C LEU A 77 11.10 -18.73 38.49
N GLY A 78 9.78 -18.68 38.29
CA GLY A 78 8.84 -19.65 38.83
C GLY A 78 8.80 -20.97 38.06
N SER A 79 9.01 -20.94 36.74
CA SER A 79 9.12 -22.14 35.90
C SER A 79 9.94 -21.86 34.63
N ALA A 80 10.86 -22.77 34.32
CA ALA A 80 11.73 -22.67 33.14
C ALA A 80 10.95 -22.69 31.81
N SER A 81 9.69 -23.15 31.82
CA SER A 81 8.79 -23.14 30.67
C SER A 81 8.55 -21.74 30.10
N PHE A 82 8.69 -20.68 30.92
CA PHE A 82 8.47 -19.29 30.49
C PHE A 82 9.72 -18.57 29.97
N VAL A 83 10.90 -19.18 30.02
CA VAL A 83 12.17 -18.60 29.50
C VAL A 83 12.03 -18.14 28.05
N TRP A 84 11.23 -18.85 27.26
CA TRP A 84 11.02 -18.55 25.84
C TRP A 84 10.36 -17.17 25.61
N LEU A 85 9.65 -16.61 26.60
CA LEU A 85 9.06 -15.26 26.52
C LEU A 85 10.12 -14.16 26.33
N ALA A 86 11.39 -14.44 26.59
CA ALA A 86 12.49 -13.54 26.29
C ALA A 86 12.55 -13.17 24.79
N PHE A 87 12.17 -14.10 23.91
CA PHE A 87 12.25 -13.89 22.46
C PHE A 87 11.34 -12.76 21.94
N PRO A 88 10.01 -12.77 22.21
CA PRO A 88 9.16 -11.64 21.86
C PRO A 88 9.56 -10.37 22.64
N LEU A 89 10.11 -10.47 23.85
CA LEU A 89 10.64 -9.31 24.58
C LEU A 89 11.83 -8.65 23.89
N PHE A 90 12.73 -9.42 23.26
CA PHE A 90 13.85 -8.87 22.47
C PHE A 90 13.32 -8.04 21.30
N LEU A 91 12.37 -8.60 20.53
CA LEU A 91 11.71 -7.92 19.43
C LEU A 91 10.97 -6.66 19.89
N LEU A 92 10.22 -6.76 20.99
CA LEU A 92 9.47 -5.64 21.53
C LEU A 92 10.41 -4.52 21.99
N ALA A 93 11.54 -4.87 22.64
CA ALA A 93 12.56 -3.91 23.06
C ALA A 93 13.21 -3.20 21.86
N THR A 94 13.59 -3.93 20.81
CA THR A 94 14.22 -3.32 19.61
C THR A 94 13.24 -2.50 18.78
N GLN A 95 11.94 -2.82 18.81
CA GLN A 95 10.92 -2.06 18.11
C GLN A 95 10.48 -0.79 18.87
N LEU A 96 10.39 -0.82 20.20
CA LEU A 96 9.99 0.33 21.01
C LEU A 96 11.14 1.33 21.25
N LEU A 97 12.38 0.85 21.36
CA LEU A 97 13.53 1.69 21.68
C LEU A 97 14.36 2.04 20.43
N PRO A 98 15.05 3.20 20.45
CA PRO A 98 16.06 3.52 19.45
C PRO A 98 17.20 2.49 19.55
N LEU A 99 17.91 2.26 18.45
CA LEU A 99 18.92 1.19 18.36
C LEU A 99 19.98 1.29 19.48
N ALA A 100 20.39 2.52 19.82
CA ALA A 100 21.36 2.77 20.88
C ALA A 100 20.89 2.32 22.27
N ALA A 101 19.59 2.42 22.58
CA ALA A 101 19.04 2.02 23.87
C ALA A 101 18.55 0.56 23.85
N SER A 102 18.21 0.00 22.69
CA SER A 102 17.77 -1.39 22.60
C SER A 102 18.91 -2.37 22.83
N VAL A 103 20.14 -2.07 22.35
CA VAL A 103 21.30 -2.95 22.53
C VAL A 103 21.57 -3.29 24.00
N PRO A 104 21.72 -2.31 24.94
CA PRO A 104 21.96 -2.64 26.34
C PRO A 104 20.77 -3.35 26.99
N VAL A 105 19.53 -3.04 26.60
CA VAL A 105 18.33 -3.70 27.13
C VAL A 105 18.26 -5.16 26.68
N VAL A 106 18.50 -5.43 25.39
CA VAL A 106 18.54 -6.79 24.86
C VAL A 106 19.67 -7.57 25.52
N ALA A 107 20.86 -6.99 25.67
CA ALA A 107 21.97 -7.63 26.37
C ALA A 107 21.61 -7.98 27.83
N ALA A 108 20.93 -7.09 28.55
CA ALA A 108 20.46 -7.35 29.91
C ALA A 108 19.41 -8.48 29.95
N LEU A 109 18.45 -8.50 29.02
CA LEU A 109 17.47 -9.57 28.90
C LEU A 109 18.12 -10.92 28.55
N THR A 110 19.11 -10.92 27.65
CA THR A 110 19.88 -12.12 27.29
C THR A 110 20.65 -12.64 28.50
N ALA A 111 21.33 -11.77 29.24
CA ALA A 111 22.03 -12.13 30.47
C ALA A 111 21.08 -12.69 31.54
N GLY A 112 19.90 -12.07 31.72
CA GLY A 112 18.87 -12.57 32.62
C GLY A 112 18.34 -13.95 32.21
N THR A 113 18.12 -14.16 30.91
CA THR A 113 17.69 -15.45 30.37
C THR A 113 18.74 -16.54 30.62
N ILE A 114 20.01 -16.24 30.35
CA ILE A 114 21.13 -17.14 30.62
C ILE A 114 21.20 -17.44 32.11
N ALA A 115 21.06 -16.43 32.99
CA ALA A 115 21.08 -16.63 34.44
C ALA A 115 19.95 -17.53 34.95
N VAL A 116 18.74 -17.39 34.41
CA VAL A 116 17.60 -18.25 34.75
C VAL A 116 17.84 -19.69 34.28
N ILE A 117 18.27 -19.89 33.03
CA ILE A 117 18.60 -21.25 32.53
C ILE A 117 19.76 -21.83 33.34
N ALA A 118 20.72 -20.98 33.73
CA ALA A 118 21.89 -21.40 34.47
C ALA A 118 21.60 -21.79 35.92
N ALA A 119 20.52 -21.28 36.51
CA ALA A 119 20.11 -21.70 37.85
C ALA A 119 19.63 -23.16 37.86
N ASP A 120 19.17 -23.66 36.71
CA ASP A 120 18.72 -25.04 36.50
C ASP A 120 19.91 -25.93 36.11
N ARG A 121 20.57 -26.53 37.11
CA ARG A 121 21.86 -27.23 36.94
C ARG A 121 21.82 -28.43 36.01
N ASP A 122 20.65 -29.03 35.79
CA ASP A 122 20.47 -30.18 34.89
C ASP A 122 20.43 -29.79 33.40
N ARG A 123 20.37 -28.49 33.07
CA ARG A 123 20.21 -27.97 31.69
C ARG A 123 21.36 -27.09 31.22
N TRP A 124 22.50 -27.14 31.92
CA TRP A 124 23.72 -26.46 31.50
C TRP A 124 24.38 -27.18 30.33
N ASP A 125 24.13 -26.67 29.13
CA ASP A 125 24.81 -27.07 27.90
C ASP A 125 25.15 -25.81 27.07
N ALA A 126 26.06 -25.91 26.10
CA ALA A 126 26.40 -24.81 25.20
C ALA A 126 25.14 -24.22 24.52
N ALA A 127 24.12 -25.04 24.28
CA ALA A 127 22.82 -24.62 23.76
C ALA A 127 22.09 -23.58 24.64
N ALA A 128 22.30 -23.60 25.97
CA ALA A 128 21.69 -22.67 26.92
C ALA A 128 22.14 -21.22 26.73
N VAL A 129 23.37 -21.03 26.22
CA VAL A 129 23.93 -19.70 25.92
C VAL A 129 23.71 -19.34 24.46
N VAL A 130 23.93 -20.30 23.55
CA VAL A 130 23.80 -20.07 22.11
C VAL A 130 22.37 -19.66 21.72
N GLY A 131 21.35 -20.29 22.30
CA GLY A 131 19.95 -19.97 21.99
C GLY A 131 19.58 -18.50 22.24
N PRO A 132 19.72 -17.98 23.47
CA PRO A 132 19.44 -16.58 23.78
C PRO A 132 20.31 -15.59 22.99
N VAL A 133 21.59 -15.90 22.76
CA VAL A 133 22.50 -15.03 21.99
C VAL A 133 22.08 -14.96 20.52
N VAL A 134 21.80 -16.10 19.89
CA VAL A 134 21.32 -16.14 18.49
C VAL A 134 19.97 -15.42 18.38
N GLY A 135 19.06 -15.64 19.32
CA GLY A 135 17.76 -14.97 19.34
C GLY A 135 17.89 -13.45 19.45
N ALA A 136 18.80 -12.96 20.29
CA ALA A 136 19.11 -11.54 20.41
C ALA A 136 19.68 -10.96 19.11
N LEU A 137 20.64 -11.64 18.48
CA LEU A 137 21.23 -11.23 17.21
C LEU A 137 20.18 -11.16 16.09
N VAL A 138 19.33 -12.18 15.98
CA VAL A 138 18.25 -12.24 14.99
C VAL A 138 17.24 -11.11 15.22
N ALA A 139 16.85 -10.84 16.46
CA ALA A 139 15.93 -9.75 16.77
C ALA A 139 16.48 -8.38 16.36
N VAL A 140 17.76 -8.12 16.65
CA VAL A 140 18.45 -6.89 16.22
C VAL A 140 18.54 -6.82 14.70
N MET A 141 18.97 -7.90 14.04
CA MET A 141 19.10 -7.97 12.58
C MET A 141 17.78 -7.68 11.88
N ILE A 142 16.70 -8.36 12.28
CA ILE A 142 15.35 -8.15 11.71
C ILE A 142 14.94 -6.68 11.87
N THR A 143 15.22 -6.08 13.02
CA THR A 143 14.88 -4.67 13.28
C THR A 143 15.61 -3.72 12.34
N VAL A 144 16.92 -3.95 12.12
CA VAL A 144 17.73 -3.12 11.21
C VAL A 144 17.24 -3.27 9.77
N VAL A 145 17.11 -4.50 9.29
CA VAL A 145 16.63 -4.80 7.93
C VAL A 145 15.24 -4.20 7.70
N TYR A 146 14.37 -4.27 8.71
CA TYR A 146 13.03 -3.71 8.61
C TYR A 146 13.03 -2.19 8.50
N ARG A 147 13.87 -1.49 9.29
CA ARG A 147 13.98 -0.03 9.24
C ARG A 147 14.49 0.43 7.88
N ASP A 148 15.51 -0.24 7.36
CA ASP A 148 16.05 0.04 6.03
C ASP A 148 14.99 -0.18 4.93
N LEU A 149 14.27 -1.30 4.99
CA LEU A 149 13.20 -1.58 4.04
C LEU A 149 12.07 -0.55 4.11
N ALA A 150 11.72 -0.08 5.30
CA ALA A 150 10.71 0.96 5.48
C ALA A 150 11.15 2.31 4.89
N ASP A 151 12.44 2.64 4.99
CA ASP A 151 13.03 3.84 4.38
C ASP A 151 13.00 3.75 2.85
N GLN A 152 13.42 2.62 2.29
CA GLN A 152 13.38 2.38 0.84
C GLN A 152 11.95 2.47 0.27
N LEU A 153 10.96 1.92 0.99
CA LEU A 153 9.57 1.98 0.55
C LEU A 153 9.02 3.40 0.55
N ARG A 154 9.44 4.25 1.49
CA ARG A 154 9.07 5.67 1.50
C ARG A 154 9.66 6.42 0.32
N GLN A 155 10.96 6.24 0.07
CA GLN A 155 11.63 6.87 -1.08
C GLN A 155 11.00 6.44 -2.41
N ARG A 156 10.68 5.14 -2.56
CA ARG A 156 9.98 4.66 -3.77
C ARG A 156 8.59 5.26 -3.93
N ALA A 157 7.85 5.46 -2.84
CA ALA A 157 6.53 6.09 -2.90
C ALA A 157 6.62 7.55 -3.34
N GLU A 158 7.58 8.31 -2.79
CA GLU A 158 7.81 9.71 -3.18
C GLU A 158 8.18 9.83 -4.67
N LEU A 159 9.04 8.95 -5.18
CA LEU A 159 9.42 8.94 -6.61
C LEU A 159 8.25 8.57 -7.53
N LEU A 160 7.37 7.67 -7.11
CA LEU A 160 6.17 7.33 -7.88
C LEU A 160 5.21 8.52 -7.96
N ASP A 161 5.02 9.23 -6.84
CA ASP A 161 4.18 10.44 -6.81
C ASP A 161 4.76 11.54 -7.73
N GLU A 162 6.08 11.74 -7.72
CA GLU A 162 6.75 12.69 -8.63
C GLU A 162 6.58 12.31 -10.10
N LEU A 163 6.72 11.02 -10.45
CA LEU A 163 6.55 10.54 -11.81
C LEU A 163 5.10 10.73 -12.29
N THR A 164 4.12 10.38 -11.46
CA THR A 164 2.70 10.59 -11.77
C THR A 164 2.39 12.07 -11.96
N ALA A 165 2.91 12.95 -11.09
CA ALA A 165 2.74 14.38 -11.23
C ALA A 165 3.38 14.94 -12.53
N ALA A 166 4.53 14.42 -12.94
CA ALA A 166 5.16 14.81 -14.20
C ALA A 166 4.37 14.35 -15.44
N GLN A 167 3.84 13.12 -15.42
CA GLN A 167 2.98 12.59 -16.48
C GLN A 167 1.70 13.42 -16.63
N ASP A 168 1.08 13.83 -15.52
CA ASP A 168 -0.11 14.69 -15.54
C ASP A 168 0.19 16.06 -16.16
N ARG A 169 1.35 16.65 -15.85
CA ARG A 169 1.79 17.91 -16.46
C ARG A 169 2.02 17.77 -17.96
N LEU A 170 2.66 16.68 -18.41
CA LEU A 170 2.83 16.40 -19.84
C LEU A 170 1.48 16.21 -20.54
N ALA A 171 0.57 15.45 -19.94
CA ALA A 171 -0.76 15.23 -20.49
C ALA A 171 -1.56 16.53 -20.60
N ALA A 172 -1.47 17.42 -19.61
CA ALA A 172 -2.08 18.75 -19.67
C ALA A 172 -1.50 19.59 -20.82
N SER A 173 -0.16 19.64 -20.94
CA SER A 173 0.50 20.37 -22.02
C SER A 173 0.15 19.85 -23.41
N GLN A 174 0.07 18.52 -23.58
CA GLN A 174 -0.35 17.91 -24.85
C GLN A 174 -1.80 18.23 -25.19
N ARG A 175 -2.70 18.24 -24.20
CA ARG A 175 -4.10 18.65 -24.41
C ARG A 175 -4.19 20.11 -24.85
N ASP A 176 -3.47 21.00 -24.19
CA ASP A 176 -3.45 22.43 -24.54
C ASP A 176 -2.89 22.66 -25.95
N ALA A 177 -1.79 21.97 -26.30
CA ALA A 177 -1.22 21.99 -27.64
C ALA A 177 -2.20 21.43 -28.68
N GLY A 178 -2.91 20.34 -28.36
CA GLY A 178 -3.94 19.76 -29.21
C GLY A 178 -5.13 20.70 -29.45
N VAL A 179 -5.60 21.39 -28.40
CA VAL A 179 -6.66 22.40 -28.52
C VAL A 179 -6.24 23.57 -29.39
N LEU A 180 -4.99 24.05 -29.26
CA LEU A 180 -4.45 25.12 -30.09
C LEU A 180 -4.33 24.70 -31.56
N ALA A 181 -3.78 23.51 -31.82
CA ALA A 181 -3.65 22.98 -33.18
C ALA A 181 -5.01 22.84 -33.87
N GLU A 182 -6.02 22.36 -33.13
CA GLU A 182 -7.37 22.22 -33.65
C GLU A 182 -8.03 23.57 -33.92
N ARG A 183 -7.82 24.57 -33.06
CA ARG A 183 -8.30 25.95 -33.32
C ARG A 183 -7.71 26.54 -34.58
N GLU A 184 -6.43 26.32 -34.83
CA GLU A 184 -5.78 26.82 -36.05
C GLU A 184 -6.31 26.10 -37.30
N ARG A 185 -6.52 24.78 -37.20
CA ARG A 185 -7.16 23.97 -38.24
C ARG A 185 -8.56 24.50 -38.56
N LEU A 186 -9.39 24.70 -37.54
CA LEU A 186 -10.74 25.25 -37.67
C LEU A 186 -10.74 26.66 -38.26
N ALA A 187 -9.80 27.52 -37.86
CA ALA A 187 -9.68 28.87 -38.41
C ALA A 187 -9.40 28.84 -39.93
N ARG A 188 -8.52 27.94 -40.39
CA ARG A 188 -8.25 27.73 -41.82
C ARG A 188 -9.48 27.19 -42.56
N GLU A 189 -10.12 26.16 -42.04
CA GLU A 189 -11.30 25.54 -42.67
C GLU A 189 -12.49 26.50 -42.78
N ILE A 190 -12.71 27.33 -41.75
CA ILE A 190 -13.73 28.39 -41.77
C ILE A 190 -13.36 29.47 -42.79
N HIS A 191 -12.09 29.88 -42.86
CA HIS A 191 -11.65 30.91 -43.81
C HIS A 191 -11.85 30.45 -45.26
N ASP A 192 -11.49 29.21 -45.57
CA ASP A 192 -11.68 28.63 -46.91
C ASP A 192 -13.18 28.56 -47.24
N THR A 193 -14.02 28.13 -46.30
CA THR A 193 -15.48 28.03 -46.48
C THR A 193 -16.13 29.41 -46.69
N ILE A 194 -15.75 30.43 -45.92
CA ILE A 194 -16.25 31.79 -46.08
C ILE A 194 -15.84 32.33 -47.45
N THR A 195 -14.56 32.17 -47.81
CA THR A 195 -14.03 32.61 -49.11
C THR A 195 -14.76 31.93 -50.27
N GLN A 196 -15.02 30.62 -50.15
CA GLN A 196 -15.77 29.85 -51.13
C GLN A 196 -17.23 30.31 -51.25
N SER A 197 -17.92 30.47 -50.11
CA SER A 197 -19.33 30.89 -50.10
C SER A 197 -19.53 32.29 -50.70
N LEU A 198 -18.63 33.23 -50.40
CA LEU A 198 -18.65 34.59 -50.96
C LEU A 198 -18.36 34.57 -52.47
N THR A 199 -17.38 33.79 -52.90
CA THR A 199 -17.06 33.66 -54.33
C THR A 199 -18.25 33.13 -55.11
N SER A 200 -18.94 32.11 -54.59
CA SER A 200 -20.16 31.55 -55.18
C SER A 200 -21.26 32.61 -55.31
N ILE A 201 -21.53 33.37 -54.25
CA ILE A 201 -22.54 34.44 -54.24
C ILE A 201 -22.21 35.52 -55.27
N VAL A 202 -20.96 35.97 -55.35
CA VAL A 202 -20.52 36.98 -56.32
C VAL A 202 -20.69 36.48 -57.75
N LEU A 203 -20.40 35.21 -58.02
CA LEU A 203 -20.57 34.61 -59.35
C LEU A 203 -22.05 34.54 -59.78
N VAL A 204 -22.94 34.19 -58.85
CA VAL A 204 -24.41 34.20 -59.07
C VAL A 204 -24.93 35.62 -59.29
N LEU A 205 -24.48 36.58 -58.48
CA LEU A 205 -24.85 37.99 -58.67
C LEU A 205 -24.34 38.54 -60.01
N ARG A 206 -23.13 38.15 -60.43
CA ARG A 206 -22.54 38.57 -61.70
C ARG A 206 -23.30 37.99 -62.89
N THR A 207 -23.67 36.70 -62.84
CA THR A 207 -24.52 36.08 -63.87
C THR A 207 -25.92 36.69 -63.91
N ALA A 208 -26.54 37.00 -62.77
CA ALA A 208 -27.82 37.71 -62.72
C ALA A 208 -27.74 39.11 -63.35
N ARG A 209 -26.72 39.91 -63.01
CA ARG A 209 -26.49 41.23 -63.63
C ARG A 209 -26.26 41.14 -65.13
N GLN A 210 -25.47 40.18 -65.58
CA GLN A 210 -25.16 40.03 -67.00
C GLN A 210 -26.37 39.56 -67.83
N SER A 211 -27.26 38.76 -67.23
CA SER A 211 -28.56 38.37 -67.80
C SER A 211 -29.52 39.56 -67.94
N ALA A 212 -29.52 40.48 -66.97
CA ALA A 212 -30.35 41.67 -66.98
C ALA A 212 -29.92 42.69 -68.06
N VAL A 213 -28.61 42.90 -68.25
CA VAL A 213 -28.06 43.84 -69.25
C VAL A 213 -28.25 43.33 -70.68
N THR A 214 -28.22 42.02 -70.90
CA THR A 214 -28.33 41.43 -72.24
C THR A 214 -29.77 41.25 -72.72
N GLY A 215 -30.79 41.62 -71.93
CA GLY A 215 -32.20 41.53 -72.32
C GLY A 215 -32.68 40.11 -72.64
N ALA A 216 -31.90 39.09 -72.28
CA ALA A 216 -32.21 37.71 -72.59
C ALA A 216 -32.98 37.08 -71.43
N ALA A 217 -34.29 37.32 -71.38
CA ALA A 217 -35.21 36.46 -70.64
C ALA A 217 -35.18 35.06 -71.27
N ARG A 218 -34.26 34.19 -70.82
CA ARG A 218 -34.31 32.77 -71.14
C ARG A 218 -35.15 32.05 -70.07
N PRO A 219 -36.16 31.25 -70.45
CA PRO A 219 -37.03 30.59 -69.49
C PRO A 219 -36.23 29.60 -68.64
N TYR A 220 -36.44 29.64 -67.32
CA TYR A 220 -36.08 28.59 -66.39
C TYR A 220 -36.77 27.29 -66.83
N ARG A 221 -36.05 26.44 -67.57
CA ARG A 221 -36.52 25.12 -67.99
C ARG A 221 -35.95 24.10 -67.01
N SER A 222 -36.81 23.69 -66.07
CA SER A 222 -36.59 22.55 -65.19
C SER A 222 -36.10 21.33 -65.97
N ARG A 223 -34.94 20.79 -65.61
CA ARG A 223 -34.51 19.46 -66.04
C ARG A 223 -34.17 18.63 -64.81
N TRP A 224 -35.23 18.24 -64.10
CA TRP A 224 -35.24 16.99 -63.36
C TRP A 224 -35.06 15.87 -64.41
N SER A 225 -33.81 15.50 -64.69
CA SER A 225 -33.56 14.22 -65.36
C SER A 225 -33.55 13.14 -64.29
N THR A 226 -34.71 12.54 -64.10
CA THR A 226 -34.82 11.13 -63.75
C THR A 226 -33.90 10.31 -64.67
N SER A 227 -32.77 9.85 -64.14
CA SER A 227 -32.12 8.64 -64.64
C SER A 227 -32.27 7.56 -63.58
N SER A 228 -33.37 6.83 -63.75
CA SER A 228 -33.62 5.53 -63.20
C SER A 228 -32.54 4.51 -63.59
N THR A 229 -32.30 3.55 -62.68
CA THR A 229 -31.84 2.15 -62.90
C THR A 229 -30.38 1.95 -63.36
N ARG A 230 -29.55 1.08 -62.76
CA ARG A 230 -29.83 -0.32 -62.40
C ARG A 230 -28.77 -0.91 -61.44
N ARG A 231 -29.21 -1.27 -60.23
CA ARG A 231 -29.01 -2.54 -59.49
C ARG A 231 -27.82 -3.43 -59.90
N SER A 232 -26.90 -3.66 -58.97
CA SER A 232 -26.39 -5.00 -58.68
C SER A 232 -26.53 -5.23 -57.17
N GLY A 233 -27.27 -6.28 -56.81
CA GLY A 233 -27.41 -6.73 -55.42
C GLY A 233 -26.65 -8.01 -55.21
N ARG A 234 -26.19 -8.24 -53.98
CA ARG A 234 -26.22 -9.54 -53.28
C ARG A 234 -25.77 -9.38 -51.81
N PRO A 235 -26.06 -10.34 -50.91
CA PRO A 235 -27.01 -10.17 -49.82
C PRO A 235 -26.39 -10.16 -48.41
N ALA A 236 -27.27 -10.00 -47.42
CA ALA A 236 -27.06 -9.84 -45.98
C ALA A 236 -26.22 -10.92 -45.26
N ALA A 237 -25.54 -10.50 -44.19
CA ALA A 237 -25.26 -11.28 -42.97
C ALA A 237 -24.88 -10.31 -41.82
N PRO A 238 -24.96 -10.69 -40.52
CA PRO A 238 -25.69 -9.93 -39.50
C PRO A 238 -24.84 -9.19 -38.46
N SER A 239 -25.55 -8.40 -37.64
CA SER A 239 -25.12 -7.59 -36.50
C SER A 239 -24.12 -8.23 -35.53
N PRO A 240 -23.13 -7.49 -35.00
CA PRO A 240 -22.53 -7.82 -33.72
C PRO A 240 -23.30 -7.14 -32.58
N THR A 241 -23.75 -7.98 -31.64
CA THR A 241 -24.26 -7.64 -30.32
C THR A 241 -23.27 -6.81 -29.49
N PRO A 242 -23.74 -6.03 -28.50
CA PRO A 242 -22.87 -5.42 -27.50
C PRO A 242 -22.56 -6.42 -26.38
N GLY A 243 -21.31 -6.41 -25.90
CA GLY A 243 -20.96 -6.88 -24.55
C GLY A 243 -20.10 -8.15 -24.48
N GLY A 244 -19.02 -8.08 -23.71
CA GLY A 244 -18.32 -9.27 -23.21
C GLY A 244 -16.81 -9.14 -23.06
N TRP A 245 -16.36 -8.31 -22.10
CA TRP A 245 -15.04 -8.49 -21.47
C TRP A 245 -15.11 -9.65 -20.48
N CYS A 246 -14.14 -10.57 -20.55
CA CYS A 246 -13.66 -11.56 -19.57
C CYS A 246 -13.07 -12.73 -20.40
N ALA A 247 -12.04 -13.47 -20.05
CA ALA A 247 -10.98 -13.49 -19.05
C ALA A 247 -10.24 -14.82 -19.36
N THR A 248 -8.94 -14.88 -19.02
CA THR A 248 -8.07 -16.09 -18.94
C THR A 248 -7.78 -16.87 -20.22
#